data_AF-A0A8D8FXY3-F1
#
_entry.id   AF-A0A8D8FXY3-F1
#
_cell.length_a   1.000
_cell.length_b   1.000
_cell.length_c   1.000
_cell.angle_alpha   90.00
_cell.angle_beta   90.00
_cell.angle_gamma   90.00
#
_symmetry.space_group_name_H-M   'P 1'
#
loop_
_entity.id
_entity.type
_entity.pdbx_description
1 polymer ?
#
loop_
_entity_poly.entity_id
_entity_poly.type
_entity_poly.pdbx_seq_one_letter_code
_entity_poly.pdbx_strand_id
1 'polypeptide(L)'
;MLLKKLPLSAPPSLGAVRRCLSAQPSTSLKESPELPKTGHEPQLYTTHSYDKITNLRKQYLTPNVTSYYKKPLLIHKGSMQWLFDHEGRRYLDMFGGIVTVSVGHCHP
;
A
#
# COMPACT_ATOMS: atom_id res chain seq x y z
N MET A 1 -24.29 29.00 26.79
CA MET A 1 -25.60 29.22 26.14
C MET A 1 -26.31 27.88 26.04
N LEU A 2 -27.24 27.68 26.96
CA LEU A 2 -27.97 26.45 27.23
C LEU A 2 -29.45 26.80 27.04
N LEU A 3 -30.13 26.28 26.01
CA LEU A 3 -31.59 26.33 25.89
C LEU A 3 -32.05 25.10 25.09
N LYS A 4 -32.49 24.05 25.78
CA LYS A 4 -33.90 23.69 26.08
C LYS A 4 -34.61 23.03 24.89
N LYS A 5 -34.68 21.69 24.93
CA LYS A 5 -35.70 20.87 24.25
C LYS A 5 -36.88 20.67 25.19
N LEU A 6 -38.12 20.71 24.68
CA LEU A 6 -39.31 19.90 25.07
C LEU A 6 -40.53 20.29 24.17
N PRO A 7 -41.58 19.45 24.04
CA PRO A 7 -41.84 18.64 22.84
C PRO A 7 -43.21 18.92 22.19
N LEU A 8 -43.54 18.29 21.05
CA LEU A 8 -44.95 18.02 20.72
C LEU A 8 -45.14 16.85 19.72
N SER A 9 -45.92 15.86 20.19
CA SER A 9 -46.88 14.95 19.53
C SER A 9 -46.54 14.15 18.25
N ALA A 10 -46.88 12.85 18.29
CA ALA A 10 -47.08 11.95 17.14
C ALA A 10 -48.59 11.62 16.97
N PRO A 11 -49.02 10.77 16.02
CA PRO A 11 -48.95 10.75 14.53
C PRO A 11 -50.41 10.77 13.93
N PRO A 12 -50.70 10.63 12.60
CA PRO A 12 -50.82 9.29 11.97
C PRO A 12 -50.67 9.18 10.41
N SER A 13 -50.23 7.98 10.01
CA SER A 13 -50.76 7.12 8.92
C SER A 13 -50.67 7.44 7.41
N LEU A 14 -50.61 6.32 6.68
CA LEU A 14 -50.92 6.05 5.27
C LEU A 14 -49.81 6.24 4.23
N GLY A 15 -49.19 5.09 3.89
CA GLY A 15 -49.18 4.61 2.51
C GLY A 15 -48.16 5.21 1.56
N ALA A 16 -46.94 4.65 1.54
CA ALA A 16 -46.10 4.72 0.36
C ALA A 16 -45.25 3.45 0.25
N VAL A 17 -45.47 2.75 -0.85
CA VAL A 17 -44.83 1.51 -1.28
C VAL A 17 -43.30 1.63 -1.16
N ARG A 18 -42.72 1.08 -0.09
CA ARG A 18 -41.28 0.85 -0.03
C ARG A 18 -40.96 -0.38 -0.87
N ARG A 19 -40.51 -0.15 -2.11
CA ARG A 19 -39.58 -1.09 -2.73
C ARG A 19 -38.41 -1.23 -1.76
N CYS A 20 -38.31 -2.37 -1.09
CA CYS A 20 -37.08 -2.77 -0.42
C CYS A 20 -36.00 -2.92 -1.49
N LEU A 21 -35.30 -1.84 -1.84
CA LEU A 21 -33.95 -1.96 -2.32
C LEU A 21 -33.12 -2.37 -1.11
N SER A 22 -32.90 -3.68 -0.96
CA SER A 22 -31.79 -4.14 -0.13
C SER A 22 -30.52 -3.57 -0.76
N ALA A 23 -29.97 -2.52 -0.17
CA ALA A 23 -28.60 -2.10 -0.44
C ALA A 23 -27.70 -3.22 0.10
N GLN A 24 -27.38 -4.17 -0.77
CA GLN A 24 -26.29 -5.10 -0.53
C GLN A 24 -25.03 -4.25 -0.39
N PRO A 25 -24.29 -4.30 0.73
CA PRO A 25 -22.97 -3.70 0.78
C PRO A 25 -22.09 -4.54 -0.15
N SER A 26 -21.90 -4.07 -1.38
CA SER A 26 -20.90 -4.63 -2.27
C SER A 26 -19.52 -4.23 -1.72
N THR A 27 -19.00 -5.04 -0.81
CA THR A 27 -17.56 -5.05 -0.52
C THR A 27 -16.86 -5.62 -1.74
N SER A 28 -16.79 -4.82 -2.80
CA SER A 28 -15.94 -5.10 -3.96
C SER A 28 -14.51 -4.90 -3.48
N LEU A 29 -13.92 -5.97 -2.95
CA LEU A 29 -12.48 -6.04 -2.76
C LEU A 29 -11.87 -5.88 -4.16
N LYS A 30 -11.19 -4.76 -4.40
CA LYS A 30 -10.43 -4.55 -5.65
C LYS A 30 -9.42 -5.69 -5.76
N GLU A 31 -9.71 -6.68 -6.60
CA GLU A 31 -8.73 -7.68 -7.00
C GLU A 31 -7.58 -6.94 -7.68
N SER A 32 -6.40 -7.04 -7.08
CA SER A 32 -5.18 -6.54 -7.68
C SER A 32 -4.75 -7.52 -8.77
N PRO A 33 -4.23 -7.04 -9.91
CA PRO A 33 -3.79 -7.93 -10.98
C PRO A 33 -2.73 -8.89 -10.46
N GLU A 34 -2.87 -10.18 -10.79
CA GLU A 34 -1.87 -11.19 -10.46
C GLU A 34 -0.58 -10.94 -11.24
N LEU A 35 0.54 -10.96 -10.53
CA LEU A 35 1.86 -10.82 -11.15
C LEU A 35 2.26 -12.12 -11.86
N PRO A 36 2.93 -12.05 -13.02
CA PRO A 36 3.37 -13.24 -13.74
C PRO A 36 4.31 -14.11 -12.87
N LYS A 37 4.28 -15.42 -13.11
CA LYS A 37 5.17 -16.36 -12.42
C LYS A 37 6.62 -16.04 -12.79
N THR A 38 7.52 -16.10 -11.81
CA THR A 38 8.97 -15.91 -12.03
C THR A 38 9.71 -17.15 -11.57
N GLY A 39 10.74 -17.56 -12.30
CA GLY A 39 11.63 -18.64 -11.88
C GLY A 39 12.61 -18.26 -10.76
N HIS A 40 12.67 -16.97 -10.39
CA HIS A 40 13.53 -16.47 -9.33
C HIS A 40 12.75 -16.30 -8.03
N GLU A 41 13.17 -17.01 -6.99
CA GLU A 41 12.66 -16.86 -5.62
C GLU A 41 13.71 -16.12 -4.77
N PRO A 42 13.41 -14.92 -4.26
CA PRO A 42 14.36 -14.18 -3.43
C PRO A 42 14.49 -14.84 -2.04
N GLN A 43 15.70 -14.81 -1.48
CA GLN A 43 15.89 -15.15 -0.07
C GLN A 43 15.20 -14.11 0.82
N LEU A 44 14.59 -14.54 1.93
CA LEU A 44 13.98 -13.63 2.89
C LEU A 44 15.02 -12.72 3.54
N TYR A 45 14.64 -11.46 3.72
CA TYR A 45 15.50 -10.49 4.38
C TYR A 45 15.49 -10.68 5.90
N THR A 46 16.67 -10.99 6.49
CA THR A 46 16.79 -11.30 7.92
C THR A 46 17.83 -10.46 8.67
N THR A 47 18.62 -9.65 7.97
CA THR A 47 19.84 -9.05 8.54
C THR A 47 19.54 -7.96 9.58
N HIS A 48 18.66 -7.02 9.28
CA HIS A 48 18.34 -5.89 10.16
C HIS A 48 16.83 -5.61 10.18
N SER A 49 16.32 -5.02 11.27
CA SER A 49 14.94 -4.53 11.27
C SER A 49 14.79 -3.25 10.44
N TYR A 50 13.59 -3.02 9.91
CA TYR A 50 13.25 -1.79 9.20
C TYR A 50 13.53 -0.52 10.03
N ASP A 51 13.17 -0.55 11.32
CA ASP A 51 13.38 0.58 12.23
C ASP A 51 14.86 0.85 12.46
N LYS A 52 15.68 -0.20 12.59
CA LYS A 52 17.13 -0.06 12.70
C LYS A 52 17.69 0.65 11.47
N ILE A 53 17.32 0.23 10.26
CA ILE A 53 17.78 0.86 9.02
C ILE A 53 17.28 2.31 8.92
N THR A 54 16.03 2.57 9.30
CA THR A 54 15.46 3.91 9.29
C THR A 54 16.22 4.85 10.25
N ASN A 55 16.58 4.36 11.43
CA ASN A 55 17.36 5.13 12.42
C ASN A 55 18.80 5.38 11.93
N LEU A 56 19.45 4.37 11.34
CA LEU A 56 20.77 4.53 10.74
C LEU A 56 20.75 5.59 9.62
N ARG A 57 19.72 5.57 8.76
CA ARG A 57 19.58 6.59 7.70
C ARG A 57 19.44 7.99 8.28
N LYS A 58 18.68 8.18 9.36
CA LYS A 58 18.54 9.47 10.05
C LYS A 58 19.85 9.93 10.72
N GLN A 59 20.61 8.99 11.27
CA GLN A 59 21.84 9.30 11.99
C GLN A 59 23.01 9.65 11.05
N TYR A 60 23.11 8.97 9.90
CA TYR A 60 24.30 9.01 9.05
C TYR A 60 24.09 9.68 7.68
N LEU A 61 22.85 9.89 7.22
CA LEU A 61 22.60 10.61 5.96
C LEU A 61 22.27 12.08 6.21
N THR A 62 22.63 12.94 5.26
CA THR A 62 22.30 14.36 5.32
C THR A 62 20.80 14.59 5.12
N PRO A 63 20.22 15.64 5.74
CA PRO A 63 18.77 15.91 5.68
C PRO A 63 18.24 16.19 4.26
N ASN A 64 19.12 16.52 3.30
CA ASN A 64 18.74 16.70 1.90
C ASN A 64 18.39 15.37 1.20
N VAL A 65 18.73 14.22 1.78
CA VAL A 65 18.37 12.90 1.23
C VAL A 65 16.96 12.52 1.67
N THR A 66 15.97 13.04 0.97
CA THR A 66 14.55 12.75 1.22
C THR A 66 14.06 11.57 0.39
N SER A 67 13.12 10.79 0.94
CA SER A 67 12.47 9.68 0.24
C SER A 67 11.27 10.14 -0.58
N TYR A 68 11.11 9.61 -1.79
CA TYR A 68 9.96 9.93 -2.66
C TYR A 68 8.62 9.36 -2.15
N TYR A 69 8.66 8.33 -1.30
CA TYR A 69 7.48 7.67 -0.77
C TYR A 69 7.28 7.99 0.72
N LYS A 70 6.03 8.03 1.17
CA LYS A 70 5.66 8.24 2.58
C LYS A 70 6.33 7.22 3.52
N LYS A 71 6.31 5.94 3.15
CA LYS A 71 7.11 4.88 3.77
C LYS A 71 8.27 4.56 2.83
N PRO A 72 9.51 4.91 3.17
CA PRO A 72 10.67 4.57 2.35
C PRO A 72 10.72 3.07 2.03
N LEU A 73 10.90 2.73 0.76
CA LEU A 73 11.04 1.34 0.35
C LEU A 73 12.42 0.81 0.76
N LEU A 74 12.44 -0.34 1.43
CA LEU A 74 13.65 -1.08 1.76
C LEU A 74 13.73 -2.29 0.83
N ILE A 75 14.34 -2.06 -0.33
CA ILE A 75 14.61 -3.09 -1.33
C ILE A 75 15.92 -3.78 -0.98
N HIS A 76 15.91 -5.12 -0.91
CA HIS A 76 17.09 -5.90 -0.55
C HIS A 76 17.62 -6.77 -1.69
N LYS A 77 16.81 -7.04 -2.72
CA LYS A 77 17.19 -7.87 -3.85
C LYS A 77 16.53 -7.38 -5.14
N GLY A 78 17.27 -7.50 -6.25
CA GLY A 78 16.76 -7.35 -7.61
C GLY A 78 17.13 -8.55 -8.47
N SER A 79 16.28 -8.86 -9.45
CA SER A 79 16.52 -9.88 -10.47
C SER A 79 15.73 -9.55 -11.74
N MET A 80 16.43 -9.32 -12.85
CA MET A 80 15.85 -8.86 -14.11
C MET A 80 14.94 -7.63 -13.88
N GLN A 81 13.67 -7.67 -14.27
CA GLN A 81 12.71 -6.58 -14.10
C GLN A 81 12.09 -6.48 -12.70
N TRP A 82 12.49 -7.34 -11.75
CA TRP A 82 11.83 -7.49 -10.45
C TRP A 82 12.70 -6.94 -9.31
N LEU A 83 12.03 -6.27 -8.37
CA LEU A 83 12.59 -5.82 -7.10
C LEU A 83 11.82 -6.45 -5.93
N PHE A 84 12.53 -6.74 -4.84
CA PHE A 84 11.98 -7.39 -3.66
C PHE A 84 12.28 -6.56 -2.42
N ASP A 85 11.24 -6.27 -1.62
CA ASP A 85 11.40 -5.58 -0.35
C ASP A 85 11.62 -6.55 0.82
N HIS A 86 12.04 -5.99 1.96
CA HIS A 86 12.24 -6.77 3.18
C HIS A 86 11.00 -7.53 3.71
N GLU A 87 9.79 -7.14 3.30
CA GLU A 87 8.54 -7.80 3.70
C GLU A 87 8.20 -8.97 2.75
N GLY A 88 9.04 -9.24 1.74
CA GLY A 88 8.83 -10.30 0.74
C GLY A 88 7.91 -9.87 -0.42
N ARG A 89 7.54 -8.60 -0.51
CA ARG A 89 6.73 -8.09 -1.61
C ARG A 89 7.58 -7.91 -2.86
N ARG A 90 7.02 -8.31 -3.99
CA ARG A 90 7.62 -8.21 -5.32
C ARG A 90 7.04 -7.02 -6.08
N TYR A 91 7.93 -6.25 -6.70
CA TYR A 91 7.61 -5.07 -7.49
C TYR A 91 8.15 -5.21 -8.91
N LEU A 92 7.40 -4.71 -9.89
CA LEU A 92 7.86 -4.53 -11.26
C LEU A 92 8.56 -3.18 -11.37
N ASP A 93 9.83 -3.18 -11.78
CA ASP A 93 10.58 -1.94 -12.01
C ASP A 93 10.24 -1.37 -13.40
N MET A 94 9.35 -0.38 -13.41
CA MET A 94 8.98 0.37 -14.62
C MET A 94 9.81 1.64 -14.83
N PHE A 95 10.73 1.94 -13.90
CA PHE A 95 11.58 3.12 -13.97
C PHE A 95 13.01 2.76 -14.42
N GLY A 96 13.38 1.48 -14.32
CA GLY A 96 14.69 0.95 -14.72
C GLY A 96 15.80 1.56 -13.86
N GLY A 97 15.62 1.61 -12.55
CA GLY A 97 16.50 2.36 -11.65
C GLY A 97 16.29 3.86 -11.77
N ILE A 98 17.19 4.59 -12.46
CA ILE A 98 16.94 5.97 -12.88
C ILE A 98 17.10 6.00 -14.40
N VAL A 99 16.32 5.16 -15.09
CA VAL A 99 16.45 4.90 -16.54
C VAL A 99 17.87 4.45 -16.92
N THR A 100 18.51 3.68 -16.06
CA THR A 100 19.90 3.21 -16.22
C THR A 100 20.02 1.70 -16.34
N VAL A 101 19.00 0.95 -15.93
CA VAL A 101 19.00 -0.51 -15.95
C VAL A 101 18.35 -1.00 -17.22
N SER A 102 19.16 -1.24 -18.27
CA SER A 102 18.69 -1.65 -19.60
C SER A 102 18.54 -3.17 -19.75
N VAL A 103 19.44 -3.96 -19.14
CA VAL A 103 19.47 -5.44 -19.26
C VAL A 103 18.82 -6.15 -18.06
N GLY A 104 18.22 -5.38 -17.15
CA GLY A 104 17.66 -5.88 -15.89
C GLY A 104 18.65 -5.88 -14.73
N HIS A 105 18.11 -5.98 -13.51
CA HIS A 105 18.88 -6.03 -12.26
C HIS A 105 19.62 -7.36 -12.14
N CYS A 106 20.90 -7.33 -11.77
CA CYS A 106 21.73 -8.52 -11.55
C CYS A 106 21.70 -9.54 -12.71
N HIS A 107 21.89 -9.07 -13.95
CA HIS A 107 22.04 -9.94 -15.12
C HIS A 107 23.24 -10.90 -14.94
N PRO A 108 23.10 -12.22 -15.19
CA PRO A 108 24.16 -13.20 -15.03
C PRO A 108 25.25 -13.11 -16.11
#